data_AF-A0A162C4X1-F1
#
_entry.id   AF-A0A162C4X1-F1
#
_cell.length_a   1.000
_cell.length_b   1.000
_cell.length_c   1.000
_cell.angle_alpha   90.00
_cell.angle_beta   90.00
_cell.angle_gamma   90.00
#
_symmetry.space_group_name_H-M   'P 1'
#
loop_
_entity.id
_entity.type
_entity.pdbx_description
1 polymer ?
#
loop_
_entity_poly.entity_id
_entity_poly.type
_entity_poly.pdbx_seq_one_letter_code
_entity_poly.pdbx_strand_id
1 'polypeptide(L)'
;LIIFFTGRFDLYEAVFKCKSCDSIYPAAIEDYIASGYFPGNPKRTNFFISSDLSEFWFHLKYLTPGTSEQKFLETLSAKSLKAERNATINTPLFNKAAKAYEYTSHLVDIKIYKMDKRRCRSCTPFQLSCHPDGDHKLIKRRRLNERVKRSWYGDAIIMRDEDFDVLNKEINSYKPQGKNTIGAQKCGNSQFEAAREVSKRYKGLEVTGNVMTSCGHGVIQCSIDMHEGETFRHTFASHIKVHSLKNKKQL
;
A
#
# COMPACT_ATOMS: atom_id res chain seq x y z
N LEU A 1 13.41 -23.25 -6.79
CA LEU A 1 13.99 -22.30 -7.77
C LEU A 1 14.16 -20.92 -7.12
N ILE A 2 15.15 -20.14 -7.57
CA ILE A 2 15.43 -18.79 -7.10
C ILE A 2 15.54 -17.85 -8.32
N ILE A 3 14.96 -16.65 -8.23
CA ILE A 3 15.09 -15.61 -9.26
C ILE A 3 16.08 -14.54 -8.78
N PHE A 4 17.09 -14.29 -9.60
CA PHE A 4 18.08 -13.24 -9.43
C PHE A 4 18.00 -12.23 -10.57
N PHE A 5 18.79 -11.16 -10.47
CA PHE A 5 19.00 -10.19 -11.55
C PHE A 5 19.48 -10.80 -12.86
N THR A 6 20.19 -11.93 -12.78
CA THR A 6 20.70 -12.67 -13.93
C THR A 6 19.68 -13.68 -14.48
N GLY A 7 18.49 -13.80 -13.90
CA GLY A 7 17.43 -14.71 -14.34
C GLY A 7 17.12 -15.81 -13.31
N ARG A 8 16.48 -16.89 -13.77
CA ARG A 8 16.04 -18.03 -12.95
C ARG A 8 17.13 -19.09 -12.75
N PHE A 9 17.29 -19.55 -11.52
CA PHE A 9 18.15 -20.67 -11.17
C PHE A 9 17.31 -21.77 -10.52
N ASP A 10 17.57 -23.01 -10.91
CA ASP A 10 16.93 -24.16 -10.29
C ASP A 10 17.70 -24.53 -9.01
N LEU A 11 16.94 -24.65 -7.93
CA LEU A 11 17.45 -25.00 -6.60
C LEU A 11 16.75 -26.30 -6.22
N TYR A 12 17.53 -27.34 -5.96
CA TYR A 12 17.04 -28.66 -5.61
C TYR A 12 16.81 -28.79 -4.10
N GLU A 13 17.82 -28.43 -3.29
CA GLU A 13 17.74 -28.42 -1.83
C GLU A 13 18.80 -27.48 -1.28
N ALA A 14 18.49 -26.70 -0.24
CA ALA A 14 19.48 -25.91 0.48
C ALA A 14 19.64 -26.44 1.89
N VAL A 15 20.89 -26.58 2.30
CA VAL A 15 21.29 -26.99 3.64
C VAL A 15 22.13 -25.89 4.27
N PHE A 16 21.91 -25.65 5.55
CA PHE A 16 22.75 -24.76 6.34
C PHE A 16 23.79 -25.59 7.07
N LYS A 17 25.04 -25.16 6.96
CA LYS A 17 26.16 -25.71 7.72
C LYS A 17 26.58 -24.71 8.78
N CYS A 18 26.41 -25.06 10.05
CA CYS A 18 26.90 -24.23 11.14
C CYS A 18 28.43 -24.18 11.11
N LYS A 19 29.01 -22.97 11.02
CA LYS A 19 30.47 -22.81 11.02
C LYS A 19 31.14 -23.17 12.35
N SER A 20 30.39 -23.15 13.46
CA SER A 20 30.92 -23.36 14.81
C SER A 20 30.88 -24.82 15.26
N CYS A 21 29.88 -25.59 14.84
CA CYS A 21 29.70 -26.99 15.27
C CYS A 21 29.55 -27.99 14.12
N ASP A 22 29.76 -27.55 12.87
CA ASP A 22 29.66 -28.35 11.64
C ASP A 22 28.31 -29.06 11.41
N SER A 23 27.30 -28.79 12.23
CA SER A 23 25.97 -29.36 12.06
C SER A 23 25.37 -28.92 10.73
N ILE A 24 24.76 -29.89 10.03
CA ILE A 24 24.07 -29.67 8.76
C ILE A 24 22.59 -29.90 9.01
N TYR A 25 21.77 -28.93 8.65
CA TYR A 25 20.32 -29.05 8.75
C TYR A 25 19.65 -28.49 7.48
N PRO A 26 18.49 -29.04 7.08
CA PRO A 26 17.70 -28.49 5.99
C PRO A 26 17.29 -27.05 6.29
N ALA A 27 17.39 -26.18 5.28
CA ALA A 27 17.01 -24.78 5.41
C ALA A 27 15.51 -24.61 5.74
N ALA A 28 15.21 -23.96 6.86
CA ALA A 28 13.87 -23.49 7.18
C ALA A 28 13.56 -22.17 6.47
N ILE A 29 12.29 -21.75 6.49
CA ILE A 29 11.89 -20.52 5.78
C ILE A 29 12.52 -19.27 6.37
N GLU A 30 12.73 -19.28 7.69
CA GLU A 30 13.41 -18.24 8.43
C GLU A 30 14.85 -18.08 7.95
N ASP A 31 15.54 -19.20 7.68
CA ASP A 31 16.92 -19.18 7.19
C ASP A 31 17.03 -18.56 5.78
N TYR A 32 16.08 -18.87 4.90
CA TYR A 32 16.01 -18.25 3.58
C TYR A 32 15.77 -16.74 3.67
N ILE A 33 14.82 -16.30 4.49
CA ILE A 33 14.51 -14.87 4.66
C ILE A 33 15.71 -14.14 5.27
N ALA A 34 16.34 -14.72 6.29
CA ALA A 34 17.56 -14.18 6.91
C ALA A 34 18.71 -14.06 5.90
N SER A 35 18.75 -14.94 4.90
CA SER A 35 19.73 -14.94 3.81
C SER A 35 19.33 -14.06 2.62
N GLY A 36 18.25 -13.28 2.71
CA GLY A 36 17.81 -12.37 1.66
C GLY A 36 16.97 -13.02 0.55
N TYR A 37 16.35 -14.18 0.80
CA TYR A 37 15.49 -14.86 -0.16
C TYR A 37 14.02 -14.86 0.28
N PHE A 38 13.16 -14.26 -0.54
CA PHE A 38 11.75 -14.07 -0.22
C PHE A 38 10.87 -15.09 -0.95
N PRO A 39 10.06 -15.87 -0.22
CA PRO A 39 9.25 -16.93 -0.81
C PRO A 39 7.99 -16.39 -1.49
N GLY A 40 7.59 -17.01 -2.60
CA GLY A 40 6.28 -16.74 -3.24
C GLY A 40 5.09 -17.30 -2.46
N ASN A 41 5.34 -18.26 -1.57
CA ASN A 41 4.36 -18.84 -0.67
C ASN A 41 5.04 -19.29 0.64
N PRO A 42 4.57 -18.84 1.83
CA PRO A 42 5.19 -19.21 3.09
C PRO A 42 5.08 -20.71 3.44
N LYS A 43 4.16 -21.44 2.81
CA LYS A 43 3.98 -22.89 3.02
C LYS A 43 4.73 -23.75 2.01
N ARG A 44 5.28 -23.15 0.95
CA ARG A 44 5.94 -23.88 -0.15
C ARG A 44 7.25 -23.18 -0.50
N THR A 45 8.35 -23.82 -0.17
CA THR A 45 9.73 -23.35 -0.41
C THR A 45 10.23 -23.70 -1.82
N ASN A 46 9.34 -23.68 -2.83
CA ASN A 46 9.70 -24.04 -4.20
C ASN A 46 10.06 -22.84 -5.08
N PHE A 47 9.75 -21.62 -4.64
CA PHE A 47 9.95 -20.38 -5.39
C PHE A 47 10.44 -19.26 -4.47
N PHE A 48 11.58 -18.68 -4.80
CA PHE A 48 12.15 -17.53 -4.11
C PHE A 48 12.61 -16.44 -5.08
N ILE A 49 12.69 -15.21 -4.58
CA ILE A 49 13.37 -14.08 -5.24
C ILE A 49 14.44 -13.53 -4.30
N SER A 50 15.55 -13.03 -4.84
CA SER A 50 16.56 -12.35 -4.02
C SER A 50 16.10 -10.96 -3.57
N SER A 51 16.60 -10.51 -2.42
CA SER A 51 16.39 -9.16 -1.89
C SER A 51 16.82 -8.10 -2.89
N ASP A 52 18.00 -8.25 -3.49
CA ASP A 52 18.57 -7.27 -4.42
C ASP A 52 17.68 -7.07 -5.66
N LEU A 53 17.11 -8.17 -6.17
CA LEU A 53 16.16 -8.11 -7.28
C LEU A 53 14.86 -7.43 -6.85
N SER A 54 14.40 -7.73 -5.63
CA SER A 54 13.17 -7.17 -5.07
C SER A 54 13.31 -5.66 -4.82
N GLU A 55 14.45 -5.23 -4.30
CA GLU A 55 14.81 -3.83 -4.09
C GLU A 55 14.89 -3.07 -5.41
N PHE A 56 15.56 -3.64 -6.41
CA PHE A 56 15.60 -3.03 -7.72
C PHE A 56 14.22 -2.93 -8.36
N TRP A 57 13.43 -4.00 -8.30
CA TRP A 57 12.06 -3.99 -8.82
C TRP A 57 11.20 -2.94 -8.10
N PHE A 58 11.36 -2.80 -6.78
CA PHE A 58 10.72 -1.76 -5.98
C PHE A 58 11.10 -0.37 -6.49
N HIS A 59 12.38 -0.06 -6.65
CA HIS A 59 12.79 1.25 -7.13
C HIS A 59 12.34 1.50 -8.57
N LEU A 60 12.51 0.53 -9.46
CA LEU A 60 12.10 0.63 -10.86
C LEU A 60 10.62 0.96 -10.97
N LYS A 61 9.73 0.18 -10.35
CA LYS A 61 8.27 0.41 -10.49
C LYS A 61 7.80 1.77 -9.95
N TYR A 62 8.48 2.34 -8.95
CA TYR A 62 8.11 3.62 -8.35
C TYR A 62 8.75 4.82 -9.04
N LEU A 63 9.98 4.68 -9.55
CA LEU A 63 10.67 5.74 -10.28
C LEU A 63 10.24 5.81 -11.75
N THR A 64 9.72 4.72 -12.32
CA THR A 64 9.16 4.68 -13.67
C THR A 64 7.71 4.19 -13.66
N PRO A 65 6.75 5.06 -13.27
CA PRO A 65 5.32 4.72 -13.31
C PRO A 65 4.89 4.21 -14.69
N GLY A 66 4.09 3.14 -14.72
CA GLY A 66 3.69 2.48 -15.96
C GLY A 66 4.60 1.34 -16.42
N THR A 67 5.67 1.04 -15.66
CA THR A 67 6.51 -0.13 -15.92
C THR A 67 5.71 -1.43 -15.80
N SER A 68 5.74 -2.24 -16.86
CA SER A 68 5.06 -3.54 -16.89
C SER A 68 5.85 -4.60 -16.13
N GLU A 69 5.24 -5.18 -15.08
CA GLU A 69 5.77 -6.35 -14.37
C GLU A 69 6.02 -7.52 -15.33
N GLN A 70 5.12 -7.72 -16.30
CA GLN A 70 5.25 -8.79 -17.28
C GLN A 70 6.49 -8.61 -18.15
N LYS A 71 6.76 -7.39 -18.65
CA LYS A 71 7.96 -7.11 -19.46
C LYS A 71 9.24 -7.19 -18.66
N PHE A 72 9.18 -6.82 -17.39
CA PHE A 72 10.29 -7.02 -16.47
C PHE A 72 10.62 -8.52 -16.32
N LEU A 73 9.61 -9.37 -16.13
CA LEU A 73 9.81 -10.81 -16.06
C LEU A 73 10.28 -11.42 -17.38
N GLU A 74 9.76 -10.98 -18.53
CA GLU A 74 10.25 -11.40 -19.85
C GLU A 74 11.74 -11.08 -20.02
N THR A 75 12.21 -9.96 -19.48
CA THR A 75 13.64 -9.60 -19.49
C THR A 75 14.46 -10.61 -18.67
N LEU A 76 14.00 -11.00 -17.48
CA LEU A 76 14.66 -12.02 -16.66
C LEU A 76 14.64 -13.40 -17.33
N SER A 77 13.54 -13.75 -17.99
CA SER A 77 13.41 -14.96 -18.80
C SER A 77 14.40 -14.97 -19.96
N ALA A 78 14.54 -13.87 -20.70
CA ALA A 78 15.52 -13.74 -21.78
C ALA A 78 16.97 -13.87 -21.27
N LYS A 79 17.29 -13.29 -20.11
CA LYS A 79 18.61 -13.47 -19.47
C LYS A 79 18.88 -14.93 -19.07
N SER A 80 17.83 -15.65 -18.66
CA SER A 80 17.94 -17.07 -18.34
C SER A 80 18.23 -17.90 -19.59
N LEU A 81 17.49 -17.66 -20.69
CA LEU A 81 17.72 -18.33 -21.98
C LEU A 81 19.12 -18.06 -22.54
N LYS A 82 19.58 -16.81 -22.49
CA LYS A 82 20.92 -16.44 -22.94
C LYS A 82 22.03 -17.17 -22.17
N ALA A 83 21.75 -17.57 -20.94
CA ALA A 83 22.65 -18.35 -20.09
C ALA A 83 22.30 -19.85 -20.09
N GLU A 84 21.54 -20.33 -21.08
CA GLU A 84 21.15 -21.74 -21.26
C GLU A 84 20.40 -22.35 -20.07
N ARG A 85 19.67 -21.51 -19.31
CA ARG A 85 18.85 -21.92 -18.16
C ARG A 85 17.36 -21.90 -18.47
N ASN A 86 16.57 -22.57 -17.62
CA ASN A 86 15.12 -22.53 -17.70
C ASN A 86 14.59 -21.09 -17.53
N ALA A 87 13.74 -20.65 -18.46
CA ALA A 87 13.25 -19.28 -18.52
C ALA A 87 11.90 -19.05 -17.84
N THR A 88 11.18 -20.10 -17.47
CA THR A 88 9.80 -19.98 -16.99
C THR A 88 9.79 -19.38 -15.58
N ILE A 89 9.17 -18.21 -15.43
CA ILE A 89 8.97 -17.54 -14.14
C ILE A 89 7.48 -17.44 -13.86
N ASN A 90 7.05 -17.87 -12.67
CA ASN A 90 5.65 -17.80 -12.26
C ASN A 90 5.30 -16.38 -11.78
N THR A 91 4.62 -15.59 -12.61
CA THR A 91 4.24 -14.20 -12.32
C THR A 91 3.46 -14.05 -11.00
N PRO A 92 2.40 -14.84 -10.71
CA PRO A 92 1.71 -14.74 -9.42
C PRO A 92 2.59 -14.97 -8.18
N LEU A 93 3.54 -15.91 -8.23
CA LEU A 93 4.47 -16.16 -7.13
C LEU A 93 5.51 -15.05 -7.01
N PHE A 94 6.00 -14.52 -8.14
CA PHE A 94 6.87 -13.35 -8.16
C PHE A 94 6.21 -12.15 -7.49
N ASN A 95 4.98 -11.81 -7.89
CA ASN A 95 4.25 -10.67 -7.33
C ASN A 95 4.03 -10.81 -5.81
N LYS A 96 3.73 -12.03 -5.33
CA LYS A 96 3.58 -12.31 -3.89
C LYS A 96 4.89 -12.13 -3.13
N ALA A 97 5.98 -12.68 -3.66
CA ALA A 97 7.30 -12.57 -3.04
C ALA A 97 7.79 -11.11 -2.99
N ALA A 98 7.61 -10.35 -4.09
CA ALA A 98 7.96 -8.93 -4.15
C ALA A 98 7.17 -8.11 -3.13
N LYS A 99 5.85 -8.33 -3.03
CA LYS A 99 5.03 -7.68 -1.99
C LYS A 99 5.47 -8.06 -0.57
N ALA A 100 5.87 -9.31 -0.35
CA ALA A 100 6.32 -9.78 0.96
C ALA A 100 7.64 -9.10 1.36
N TYR A 101 8.56 -8.92 0.40
CA TYR A 101 9.77 -8.11 0.58
C TYR A 101 9.40 -6.67 0.98
N GLU A 102 8.56 -6.00 0.20
CA GLU A 102 8.16 -4.61 0.46
C GLU A 102 7.53 -4.42 1.84
N TYR A 103 6.66 -5.34 2.24
CA TYR A 103 6.04 -5.31 3.56
C TYR A 103 7.06 -5.55 4.67
N THR A 104 8.00 -6.47 4.48
CA THR A 104 9.07 -6.73 5.44
C THR A 104 9.97 -5.51 5.59
N SER A 105 10.37 -4.87 4.48
CA SER A 105 11.13 -3.62 4.52
C SER A 105 10.36 -2.50 5.23
N HIS A 106 9.05 -2.39 4.99
CA HIS A 106 8.21 -1.46 5.75
C HIS A 106 8.21 -1.76 7.26
N LEU A 107 8.12 -3.04 7.65
CA LEU A 107 8.19 -3.43 9.06
C LEU A 107 9.54 -3.09 9.69
N VAL A 108 10.65 -3.28 8.96
CA VAL A 108 11.98 -2.88 9.41
C VAL A 108 12.04 -1.38 9.64
N ASP A 109 11.56 -0.57 8.69
CA ASP A 109 11.56 0.89 8.81
C ASP A 109 10.80 1.36 10.05
N ILE A 110 9.61 0.82 10.32
CA ILE A 110 8.79 1.28 11.45
C ILE A 110 9.22 0.66 12.79
N LYS A 111 9.59 -0.63 12.82
CA LYS A 111 9.84 -1.36 14.08
C LYS A 111 11.29 -1.24 14.53
N ILE A 112 12.24 -1.25 13.61
CA ILE A 112 13.68 -1.21 13.88
C ILE A 112 14.17 0.23 13.81
N TYR A 113 14.03 0.88 12.66
CA TYR A 113 14.53 2.25 12.45
C TYR A 113 13.63 3.34 13.05
N LYS A 114 12.44 2.97 13.57
CA LYS A 114 11.46 3.90 14.16
C LYS A 114 11.12 5.07 13.23
N MET A 115 11.12 4.83 11.92
CA MET A 115 10.84 5.83 10.90
C MET A 115 9.34 6.11 10.81
N ASP A 116 8.95 7.37 11.00
CA ASP A 116 7.60 7.83 10.71
C ASP A 116 7.53 8.37 9.27
N LYS A 117 7.14 7.49 8.34
CA LYS A 117 7.04 7.82 6.91
C LYS A 117 5.97 8.87 6.56
N ARG A 118 5.07 9.18 7.50
CA ARG A 118 4.03 10.21 7.34
C ARG A 118 4.53 11.61 7.65
N ARG A 119 5.72 11.71 8.23
CA ARG A 119 6.28 12.98 8.68
C ARG A 119 7.23 13.53 7.62
N CYS A 120 6.89 14.71 7.12
CA CYS A 120 7.78 15.45 6.24
C CYS A 120 8.91 16.09 7.05
N ARG A 121 10.16 15.82 6.64
CA ARG A 121 11.35 16.44 7.25
C ARG A 121 11.34 17.96 7.08
N SER A 122 10.96 18.44 5.89
CA SER A 122 10.90 19.88 5.58
C SER A 122 9.77 20.61 6.31
N CYS A 123 8.69 19.92 6.69
CA CYS A 123 7.60 20.51 7.49
C CYS A 123 7.78 20.29 9.00
N THR A 124 8.88 19.69 9.43
CA THR A 124 9.13 19.41 10.84
C THR A 124 9.88 20.59 11.49
N PRO A 125 9.47 21.07 12.68
CA PRO A 125 8.38 20.57 13.52
C PRO A 125 6.99 21.15 13.21
N PHE A 126 6.91 22.25 12.44
CA PHE A 126 5.66 22.98 12.22
C PHE A 126 5.21 22.88 10.76
N GLN A 127 4.23 22.01 10.51
CA GLN A 127 3.57 21.97 9.22
C GLN A 127 2.48 23.04 9.15
N LEU A 128 2.66 24.01 8.24
CA LEU A 128 1.75 25.14 8.06
C LEU A 128 0.44 24.74 7.38
N SER A 129 0.50 23.89 6.36
CA SER A 129 -0.67 23.48 5.56
C SER A 129 -0.70 21.98 5.32
N CYS A 130 -1.89 21.44 5.09
CA CYS A 130 -2.10 20.13 4.49
C CYS A 130 -3.12 20.25 3.37
N HIS A 131 -2.97 19.41 2.36
CA HIS A 131 -3.72 19.44 1.12
C HIS A 131 -4.43 18.09 0.97
N PRO A 132 -5.71 18.01 1.38
CA PRO A 132 -6.58 16.88 1.04
C PRO A 132 -7.01 16.98 -0.42
N ASP A 133 -6.96 15.85 -1.14
CA ASP A 133 -7.43 15.72 -2.52
C ASP A 133 -8.05 14.34 -2.75
N GLY A 134 -9.17 14.30 -3.46
CA GLY A 134 -9.91 13.08 -3.80
C GLY A 134 -9.42 12.42 -5.08
N ASP A 135 -8.84 11.22 -4.98
CA ASP A 135 -8.49 10.39 -6.14
C ASP A 135 -9.53 9.30 -6.39
N HIS A 136 -10.31 9.49 -7.46
CA HIS A 136 -11.33 8.54 -7.92
C HIS A 136 -10.78 7.37 -8.78
N LYS A 137 -9.46 7.29 -9.01
CA LYS A 137 -8.84 6.19 -9.76
C LYS A 137 -8.59 4.96 -8.88
N LEU A 138 -8.50 5.16 -7.56
CA LEU A 138 -8.26 4.09 -6.58
C LEU A 138 -9.55 3.37 -6.19
N ILE A 139 -10.21 2.76 -7.16
CA ILE A 139 -11.48 2.06 -6.93
C ILE A 139 -11.28 0.63 -6.40
N LYS A 140 -12.16 0.21 -5.50
CA LYS A 140 -12.30 -1.20 -5.08
C LYS A 140 -13.66 -1.72 -5.53
N ARG A 141 -13.65 -2.73 -6.39
CA ARG A 141 -14.89 -3.39 -6.83
C ARG A 141 -15.39 -4.35 -5.76
N ARG A 142 -16.70 -4.35 -5.51
CA ARG A 142 -17.32 -5.33 -4.62
C ARG A 142 -17.23 -6.71 -5.28
N ARG A 143 -16.63 -7.68 -4.58
CA ARG A 143 -16.52 -9.07 -5.04
C ARG A 143 -17.21 -9.99 -4.03
N LEU A 144 -18.35 -10.55 -4.42
CA LEU A 144 -19.23 -11.34 -3.54
C LEU A 144 -18.58 -12.63 -3.00
N ASN A 145 -17.63 -13.20 -3.74
CA ASN A 145 -17.01 -14.50 -3.42
C ASN A 145 -15.57 -14.37 -2.90
N GLU A 146 -15.08 -13.16 -2.62
CA GLU A 146 -13.74 -12.95 -2.11
C GLU A 146 -13.79 -12.83 -0.58
N ARG A 147 -13.01 -13.67 0.13
CA ARG A 147 -12.85 -13.50 1.58
C ARG A 147 -12.25 -12.12 1.84
N VAL A 148 -12.86 -11.36 2.75
CA VAL A 148 -12.32 -10.09 3.24
C VAL A 148 -10.94 -10.38 3.82
N LYS A 149 -9.89 -9.99 3.11
CA LYS A 149 -8.51 -10.09 3.58
C LYS A 149 -8.14 -8.77 4.24
N ARG A 150 -7.56 -8.87 5.44
CA ARG A 150 -7.00 -7.71 6.13
C ARG A 150 -5.81 -7.17 5.33
N SER A 151 -5.73 -5.84 5.21
CA SER A 151 -4.55 -5.16 4.67
C SER A 151 -3.31 -5.55 5.48
N TRP A 152 -2.21 -5.88 4.80
CA TRP A 152 -0.92 -6.12 5.47
C TRP A 152 -0.45 -4.87 6.21
N TYR A 153 -0.71 -3.71 5.64
CA TYR A 153 -0.33 -2.41 6.19
C TYR A 153 -1.33 -1.88 7.24
N GLY A 154 -2.45 -2.58 7.48
CA GLY A 154 -3.47 -2.14 8.42
C GLY A 154 -3.92 -0.70 8.15
N ASP A 155 -3.83 0.14 9.18
CA ASP A 155 -4.20 1.55 9.20
C ASP A 155 -3.00 2.51 9.06
N ALA A 156 -1.88 2.03 8.49
CA ALA A 156 -0.64 2.80 8.40
C ALA A 156 -0.80 4.15 7.68
N ILE A 157 -1.63 4.20 6.63
CA ILE A 157 -1.94 5.41 5.85
C ILE A 157 -3.45 5.58 5.69
N ILE A 158 -4.14 4.52 5.24
CA ILE A 158 -5.59 4.53 5.04
C ILE A 158 -6.27 4.32 6.40
N MET A 159 -7.14 5.25 6.78
CA MET A 159 -7.95 5.16 8.00
C MET A 159 -8.90 3.96 7.91
N ARG A 160 -9.17 3.32 9.05
CA ARG A 160 -10.20 2.26 9.11
C ARG A 160 -11.59 2.88 9.00
N ASP A 161 -12.48 2.18 8.31
CA ASP A 161 -13.88 2.59 8.13
C ASP A 161 -14.56 2.81 9.49
N GLU A 162 -14.27 1.98 10.50
CA GLU A 162 -14.86 2.16 11.83
C GLU A 162 -14.41 3.45 12.53
N ASP A 163 -13.13 3.84 12.34
CA ASP A 163 -12.61 5.09 12.90
C ASP A 163 -13.23 6.30 12.17
N PHE A 164 -13.44 6.18 10.85
CA PHE A 164 -14.13 7.19 10.07
C PHE A 164 -15.59 7.32 10.46
N ASP A 165 -16.31 6.22 10.70
CA ASP A 165 -17.71 6.22 11.11
C ASP A 165 -17.94 6.94 12.44
N VAL A 166 -17.03 6.76 13.41
CA VAL A 166 -17.07 7.48 14.68
C VAL A 166 -16.91 8.98 14.46
N LEU A 167 -15.90 9.39 13.69
CA LEU A 167 -15.69 10.80 13.34
C LEU A 167 -16.86 11.37 12.54
N ASN A 168 -17.41 10.60 11.62
CA ASN A 168 -18.54 11.02 10.78
C ASN A 168 -19.79 11.26 11.64
N LYS A 169 -20.07 10.42 12.63
CA LYS A 169 -21.16 10.64 13.60
C LYS A 169 -20.96 11.92 14.41
N GLU A 170 -19.74 12.17 14.87
CA GLU A 170 -19.40 13.40 15.58
C GLU A 170 -19.55 14.64 14.69
N ILE A 171 -19.05 14.60 13.45
CA ILE A 171 -19.24 15.68 12.48
C ILE A 171 -20.73 15.92 12.24
N ASN A 172 -21.52 14.87 12.09
CA ASN A 172 -22.95 14.97 11.86
C ASN A 172 -23.73 15.50 13.07
N SER A 173 -23.22 15.40 14.31
CA SER A 173 -23.86 16.06 15.45
C SER A 173 -23.74 17.58 15.42
N TYR A 174 -22.67 18.12 14.82
CA TYR A 174 -22.47 19.57 14.66
C TYR A 174 -22.99 20.10 13.32
N LYS A 175 -22.81 19.33 12.26
CA LYS A 175 -23.18 19.67 10.89
C LYS A 175 -23.95 18.50 10.28
N PRO A 176 -25.23 18.31 10.65
CA PRO A 176 -26.04 17.21 10.15
C PRO A 176 -26.07 17.24 8.63
N GLN A 177 -26.06 16.04 8.03
CA GLN A 177 -26.26 15.93 6.60
C GLN A 177 -27.69 16.38 6.30
N GLY A 178 -27.83 17.46 5.51
CA GLY A 178 -29.14 18.06 5.27
C GLY A 178 -30.09 17.04 4.63
N LYS A 179 -31.35 17.00 5.06
CA LYS A 179 -32.39 16.10 4.50
C LYS A 179 -32.59 16.25 2.98
N ASN A 180 -32.06 17.33 2.39
CA ASN A 180 -32.13 17.68 0.97
C ASN A 180 -30.81 17.49 0.20
N THR A 181 -29.88 16.64 0.64
CA THR A 181 -28.61 16.36 -0.09
C THR A 181 -28.79 15.44 -1.29
N ILE A 182 -29.99 14.88 -1.47
CA ILE A 182 -30.41 14.11 -2.66
C ILE A 182 -31.23 15.05 -3.58
N GLY A 183 -30.61 16.14 -4.06
CA GLY A 183 -31.30 17.13 -4.91
C GLY A 183 -30.39 18.29 -5.34
N ALA A 184 -30.88 19.12 -6.27
CA ALA A 184 -30.23 20.36 -6.71
C ALA A 184 -30.18 21.37 -5.56
N GLN A 185 -29.14 21.30 -4.74
CA GLN A 185 -28.88 22.32 -3.72
C GLN A 185 -28.38 23.59 -4.41
N LYS A 186 -28.53 24.75 -3.77
CA LYS A 186 -27.91 25.99 -4.23
C LYS A 186 -26.73 26.34 -3.33
N CYS A 187 -25.68 26.93 -3.90
CA CYS A 187 -24.54 27.40 -3.10
C CYS A 187 -24.97 28.67 -2.33
N GLY A 188 -25.37 28.51 -1.07
CA GLY A 188 -25.94 29.61 -0.28
C GLY A 188 -27.20 30.21 -0.91
N ASN A 189 -27.29 31.53 -0.96
CA ASN A 189 -28.40 32.26 -1.61
C ASN A 189 -28.20 32.43 -3.14
N SER A 190 -27.19 31.80 -3.74
CA SER A 190 -26.91 31.99 -5.17
C SER A 190 -27.90 31.26 -6.07
N GLN A 191 -27.91 31.62 -7.36
CA GLN A 191 -28.66 30.88 -8.38
C GLN A 191 -27.96 29.59 -8.83
N PHE A 192 -26.70 29.39 -8.44
CA PHE A 192 -25.92 28.24 -8.87
C PHE A 192 -26.26 27.00 -8.06
N GLU A 193 -26.47 25.89 -8.76
CA GLU A 193 -26.60 24.59 -8.12
C GLU A 193 -25.27 24.18 -7.48
N ALA A 194 -25.29 23.88 -6.20
CA ALA A 194 -24.19 23.24 -5.51
C ALA A 194 -24.00 21.81 -6.04
N ALA A 195 -22.74 21.42 -6.18
CA ALA A 195 -22.38 20.06 -6.53
C ALA A 195 -22.99 19.09 -5.51
N ARG A 196 -23.56 17.99 -6.00
CA ARG A 196 -24.15 16.96 -5.14
C ARG A 196 -23.07 16.38 -4.23
N GLU A 197 -23.37 16.29 -2.94
CA GLU A 197 -22.46 15.74 -1.94
C GLU A 197 -22.18 14.26 -2.19
N VAL A 198 -23.14 13.51 -2.75
CA VAL A 198 -23.02 12.08 -3.00
C VAL A 198 -23.39 11.72 -4.45
N SER A 199 -22.59 10.84 -5.05
CA SER A 199 -22.72 10.47 -6.45
C SER A 199 -23.33 9.08 -6.61
N LYS A 200 -24.45 8.98 -7.33
CA LYS A 200 -25.06 7.70 -7.74
C LYS A 200 -24.28 6.99 -8.86
N ARG A 201 -23.19 7.58 -9.35
CA ARG A 201 -22.40 7.06 -10.49
C ARG A 201 -21.68 5.75 -10.15
N TYR A 202 -21.41 5.50 -8.87
CA TYR A 202 -20.48 4.47 -8.44
C TYR A 202 -21.14 3.13 -8.03
N LYS A 203 -22.24 2.75 -8.69
CA LYS A 203 -22.92 1.48 -8.42
C LYS A 203 -21.98 0.28 -8.60
N GLY A 204 -21.98 -0.64 -7.63
CA GLY A 204 -21.20 -1.87 -7.67
C GLY A 204 -19.75 -1.75 -7.19
N LEU A 205 -19.33 -0.57 -6.76
CA LEU A 205 -18.05 -0.36 -6.07
C LEU A 205 -18.23 -0.51 -4.55
N GLU A 206 -17.21 -1.06 -3.91
CA GLU A 206 -17.05 -1.06 -2.46
C GLU A 206 -16.37 0.23 -2.02
N VAL A 207 -15.34 0.67 -2.75
CA VAL A 207 -14.65 1.96 -2.58
C VAL A 207 -14.59 2.65 -3.93
N THR A 208 -14.97 3.93 -3.96
CA THR A 208 -15.10 4.80 -5.14
C THR A 208 -13.87 5.66 -5.40
N GLY A 209 -12.89 5.59 -4.49
CA GLY A 209 -11.65 6.33 -4.50
C GLY A 209 -11.17 6.59 -3.07
N ASN A 210 -10.16 7.44 -2.93
CA ASN A 210 -9.59 7.82 -1.65
C ASN A 210 -9.42 9.33 -1.56
N VAL A 211 -9.69 9.93 -0.40
CA VAL A 211 -9.19 11.27 -0.07
C VAL A 211 -7.82 11.11 0.57
N MET A 212 -6.78 11.56 -0.13
CA MET A 212 -5.40 11.55 0.36
C MET A 212 -5.01 12.93 0.85
N THR A 213 -4.37 13.01 2.00
CA THR A 213 -3.87 14.27 2.54
C THR A 213 -2.35 14.27 2.59
N SER A 214 -1.75 15.30 2.00
CA SER A 214 -0.31 15.48 1.96
C SER A 214 0.12 16.87 2.45
N CYS A 215 1.40 17.02 2.77
CA CYS A 215 2.00 18.35 2.87
C CYS A 215 2.38 18.89 1.49
N GLY A 216 2.73 20.18 1.39
CA GLY A 216 3.19 20.79 0.13
C GLY A 216 4.45 20.15 -0.50
N HIS A 217 5.17 19.31 0.23
CA HIS A 217 6.33 18.55 -0.28
C HIS A 217 5.95 17.13 -0.76
N GLY A 218 4.66 16.79 -0.84
CA GLY A 218 4.19 15.52 -1.37
C GLY A 218 4.27 14.32 -0.41
N VAL A 219 4.52 14.54 0.88
CA VAL A 219 4.48 13.45 1.87
C VAL A 219 3.03 13.18 2.27
N ILE A 220 2.56 11.96 1.97
CA ILE A 220 1.22 11.50 2.35
C ILE A 220 1.17 11.22 3.86
N GLN A 221 0.19 11.80 4.53
CA GLN A 221 0.06 11.76 5.98
C GLN A 221 -1.09 10.87 6.44
N CYS A 222 -2.17 10.88 5.68
CA CYS A 222 -3.29 9.96 5.84
C CYS A 222 -4.10 9.86 4.54
N SER A 223 -4.92 8.84 4.46
CA SER A 223 -5.88 8.61 3.40
C SER A 223 -7.19 8.08 4.00
N ILE A 224 -8.32 8.33 3.36
CA ILE A 224 -9.64 7.87 3.79
C ILE A 224 -10.36 7.30 2.56
N ASP A 225 -10.85 6.08 2.67
CA ASP A 225 -11.64 5.44 1.62
C ASP A 225 -12.97 6.18 1.43
N MET A 226 -13.38 6.35 0.16
CA MET A 226 -14.64 7.02 -0.21
C MET A 226 -15.65 5.98 -0.66
N HIS A 227 -16.80 5.86 0.00
CA HIS A 227 -17.85 4.91 -0.42
C HIS A 227 -18.94 5.53 -1.32
N GLU A 228 -19.12 6.85 -1.24
CA GLU A 228 -20.20 7.56 -1.94
C GLU A 228 -19.70 8.75 -2.78
N GLY A 229 -18.38 8.84 -2.94
CA GLY A 229 -17.66 9.98 -3.49
C GLY A 229 -17.01 10.85 -2.41
N GLU A 230 -16.27 11.87 -2.84
CA GLU A 230 -15.66 12.83 -1.92
C GLU A 230 -16.74 13.69 -1.27
N THR A 231 -16.66 13.84 0.05
CA THR A 231 -17.56 14.71 0.81
C THR A 231 -16.74 15.56 1.77
N PHE A 232 -17.34 16.65 2.25
CA PHE A 232 -16.77 17.48 3.31
C PHE A 232 -16.28 16.66 4.52
N ARG A 233 -16.95 15.54 4.84
CA ARG A 233 -16.58 14.70 5.99
C ARG A 233 -15.24 14.00 5.79
N HIS A 234 -14.93 13.54 4.59
CA HIS A 234 -13.64 12.94 4.27
C HIS A 234 -12.52 13.98 4.44
N THR A 235 -12.69 15.16 3.83
CA THR A 235 -11.75 16.28 3.95
C THR A 235 -11.55 16.68 5.42
N PHE A 236 -12.62 16.84 6.18
CA PHE A 236 -12.55 17.25 7.58
C PHE A 236 -11.91 16.19 8.49
N ALA A 237 -12.28 14.91 8.32
CA ALA A 237 -11.68 13.80 9.06
C ALA A 237 -10.16 13.71 8.79
N SER A 238 -9.73 13.98 7.56
CA SER A 238 -8.31 14.00 7.22
C SER A 238 -7.56 15.13 7.94
N HIS A 239 -8.16 16.32 8.05
CA HIS A 239 -7.61 17.44 8.83
C HIS A 239 -7.49 17.09 10.31
N ILE A 240 -8.53 16.49 10.92
CA ILE A 240 -8.47 16.02 12.31
C ILE A 240 -7.32 15.04 12.50
N LYS A 241 -7.17 14.07 11.58
CA LYS A 241 -6.12 13.06 11.67
C LYS A 241 -4.74 13.71 11.60
N VAL A 242 -4.50 14.60 10.64
CA VAL A 242 -3.22 15.33 10.52
C VAL A 242 -2.95 16.19 11.75
N HIS A 243 -3.98 16.88 12.29
CA HIS A 243 -3.84 17.66 13.52
C HIS A 243 -3.47 16.77 14.72
N SER A 244 -4.11 15.60 14.88
CA SER A 244 -3.76 14.65 15.93
C SER A 244 -2.33 14.12 15.82
N LEU A 245 -1.80 13.97 14.60
CA LEU A 245 -0.41 13.56 14.37
C LEU A 245 0.59 14.62 14.82
N LYS A 246 0.26 15.91 14.70
CA LYS A 246 1.10 17.02 15.21
C LYS A 246 1.22 16.98 16.73
N ASN A 247 0.12 16.69 17.43
CA ASN A 247 0.04 16.84 18.89
C ASN A 247 0.57 15.63 19.66
N LYS A 248 0.74 14.46 19.02
CA LYS A 248 1.27 13.23 19.66
C LYS A 248 2.76 13.30 20.09
N LYS A 249 3.47 14.41 19.85
CA LYS A 249 4.90 14.58 20.21
C LYS A 249 5.23 15.92 20.89
N GLN A 250 4.24 16.60 21.49
CA GLN A 250 4.53 17.72 22.41
C GLN A 250 4.72 17.27 23.88
N LEU A 251 4.90 15.97 24.12
CA LEU A 251 5.32 15.38 25.38
C LEU A 251 6.66 14.67 25.20
#